data_AF-A0AAJ6CTN5-F1
#
_entry.id   AF-A0AAJ6CTN5-F1
#
_cell.length_a   1.000
_cell.length_b   1.000
_cell.length_c   1.000
_cell.angle_alpha   90.00
_cell.angle_beta   90.00
_cell.angle_gamma   90.00
#
_symmetry.space_group_name_H-M   'P 1'
#
loop_
_entity.id
_entity.type
_entity.pdbx_description
1 polymer ?
#
loop_
_entity_poly.entity_id
_entity_poly.type
_entity_poly.pdbx_seq_one_letter_code
_entity_poly.pdbx_strand_id
1 'polypeptide(L)'
;MHRVSKLSFPFRPALFLLAPMAIALLAACTPDNAQSTFGTAGPVAKDQADLFNFIFWIAAIVFILVEGAIIYIAIRYRRRSDSDKLPHQTHGNDRLEITWTIIPVLILAVIAVPTLTGIWEQQNGVPQDQGEVLNVEAIGHQWWFEFRYPNHEVVTSNELHIPVNRPVAFKLTSEDVIHSFWVPKIAGKVDMVPLNDNYMWMIGDEVGEYYGQCAEFCGIAHAHMRFRVIVDTEEDFQAWINGMHTAPDAPVAGSPEASGKNLFAANCSSCHTVDSTAPGSYAREITSQQARWNGWISDIENSGIVSAPNLTHFGTHSTIGAGLKDLNQATLEQWITNPESIKIGTRMQKHAAVYDTADGNAKLSPAEVSDIATYLLSLKPGSAPAGAVADAGGDVDGEDLFVSNCASCHSTGDDTVVGPGLAGIGDRAGSRVAGQDATMYLKESLTDPGAFVVDGFPAVMPEWGHLGVDSIEALVDYLKTLK
;
A
#
# COMPACT_ATOMS: atom_id res chain seq x y z
N MET A 1 69.93 6.51 17.68
CA MET A 1 69.81 5.33 16.81
C MET A 1 68.56 4.54 17.21
N HIS A 2 67.39 4.85 16.62
CA HIS A 2 66.23 3.97 16.69
C HIS A 2 65.88 3.55 15.26
N ARG A 3 66.12 2.25 14.97
CA ARG A 3 65.71 1.59 13.74
C ARG A 3 64.18 1.53 13.71
N VAL A 4 63.54 2.34 12.88
CA VAL A 4 62.16 2.09 12.46
C VAL A 4 62.19 0.85 11.57
N SER A 5 61.56 -0.23 12.02
CA SER A 5 61.41 -1.46 11.27
C SER A 5 60.65 -1.16 9.98
N LYS A 6 61.25 -1.51 8.83
CA LYS A 6 60.54 -1.54 7.55
C LYS A 6 59.46 -2.63 7.68
N LEU A 7 58.20 -2.24 7.91
CA LEU A 7 57.08 -3.13 7.60
C LEU A 7 57.08 -3.34 6.08
N SER A 8 57.70 -4.43 5.64
CA SER A 8 57.49 -4.97 4.31
C SER A 8 56.10 -5.60 4.30
N PHE A 9 55.07 -4.83 3.95
CA PHE A 9 53.81 -5.43 3.51
C PHE A 9 54.12 -6.22 2.23
N PRO A 10 53.99 -7.56 2.22
CA PRO A 10 54.12 -8.31 0.98
C PRO A 10 52.91 -7.93 0.11
N PHE A 11 53.14 -7.13 -0.93
CA PHE A 11 52.11 -6.69 -1.88
C PHE A 11 51.38 -7.84 -2.57
N ARG A 12 51.96 -9.05 -2.55
CA ARG A 12 51.48 -10.23 -3.30
C ARG A 12 50.21 -10.86 -2.71
N PRO A 13 50.10 -11.19 -1.40
CA PRO A 13 48.87 -11.76 -0.84
C PRO A 13 47.68 -10.78 -0.76
N ALA A 14 47.92 -9.46 -0.66
CA ALA A 14 46.84 -8.47 -0.66
C ALA A 14 46.13 -8.36 -2.03
N LEU A 15 46.87 -8.53 -3.13
CA LEU A 15 46.32 -8.52 -4.49
C LEU A 15 45.39 -9.72 -4.76
N PHE A 16 45.67 -10.87 -4.14
CA PHE A 16 44.86 -12.08 -4.28
C PHE A 16 43.52 -12.03 -3.56
N LEU A 17 43.34 -11.15 -2.57
CA LEU A 17 42.05 -10.92 -1.89
C LEU A 17 41.24 -9.76 -2.52
N LEU A 18 41.91 -8.77 -3.10
CA LEU A 18 41.26 -7.62 -3.74
C LEU A 18 40.60 -7.97 -5.08
N ALA A 19 41.19 -8.87 -5.88
CA ALA A 19 40.63 -9.28 -7.16
C ALA A 19 39.27 -10.01 -7.04
N PRO A 20 39.08 -11.04 -6.18
CA PRO A 20 37.78 -11.68 -6.02
C PRO A 20 36.75 -10.76 -5.37
N MET A 21 37.16 -9.85 -4.48
CA MET A 21 36.25 -8.84 -3.90
C MET A 21 35.83 -7.80 -4.94
N ALA A 22 36.73 -7.36 -5.81
CA ALA A 22 36.39 -6.49 -6.94
C ALA A 22 35.49 -7.19 -7.96
N ILE A 23 35.73 -8.47 -8.26
CA ILE A 23 34.86 -9.28 -9.14
C ILE A 23 33.48 -9.47 -8.50
N ALA A 24 33.40 -9.74 -7.20
CA ALA A 24 32.14 -9.85 -6.46
C ALA A 24 31.36 -8.52 -6.41
N LEU A 25 32.06 -7.39 -6.27
CA LEU A 25 31.46 -6.05 -6.31
C LEU A 25 30.99 -5.67 -7.72
N LEU A 26 31.71 -6.09 -8.77
CA LEU A 26 31.30 -5.89 -10.17
C LEU A 26 30.10 -6.78 -10.56
N ALA A 27 29.94 -7.94 -9.91
CA ALA A 27 28.81 -8.84 -10.12
C ALA A 27 27.54 -8.43 -9.33
N ALA A 28 27.60 -7.38 -8.50
CA ALA A 28 26.47 -6.94 -7.67
C ALA A 28 25.38 -6.18 -8.44
N CYS A 29 25.68 -5.69 -9.66
CA CYS A 29 24.67 -5.09 -10.53
C CYS A 29 23.88 -6.19 -11.24
N THR A 30 22.69 -6.50 -10.73
CA THR A 30 21.76 -7.45 -11.36
C THR A 30 20.54 -6.69 -11.88
N PRO A 31 20.49 -6.33 -13.19
CA PRO A 31 19.32 -5.67 -13.79
C PRO A 31 18.03 -6.45 -13.55
N ASP A 32 18.13 -7.78 -13.45
CA ASP A 32 17.00 -8.68 -13.26
C ASP A 32 16.39 -8.60 -11.86
N ASN A 33 17.10 -8.06 -10.86
CA ASN A 33 16.56 -7.90 -9.52
C ASN A 33 15.26 -7.09 -9.56
N ALA A 34 14.24 -7.55 -8.83
CA ALA A 34 12.90 -6.98 -8.83
C ALA A 34 12.87 -5.48 -8.46
N GLN A 35 13.83 -4.99 -7.68
CA GLN A 35 13.95 -3.57 -7.30
C GLN A 35 15.14 -2.85 -7.94
N SER A 36 15.70 -3.39 -9.03
CA SER A 36 16.79 -2.74 -9.74
C SER A 36 16.33 -1.44 -10.41
N THR A 37 17.10 -0.36 -10.25
CA THR A 37 16.94 0.87 -11.04
C THR A 37 17.66 0.81 -12.39
N PHE A 38 18.37 -0.30 -12.67
CA PHE A 38 19.10 -0.52 -13.91
C PHE A 38 18.37 -1.47 -14.88
N GLY A 39 17.40 -2.24 -14.40
CA GLY A 39 16.46 -2.99 -15.22
C GLY A 39 15.19 -2.18 -15.41
N THR A 40 15.06 -1.51 -16.54
CA THR A 40 13.97 -0.55 -16.81
C THR A 40 12.85 -1.20 -17.61
N ALA A 41 11.60 -0.92 -17.24
CA ALA A 41 10.37 -1.40 -17.88
C ALA A 41 9.36 -0.25 -18.09
N GLY A 42 9.88 0.95 -18.29
CA GLY A 42 9.11 2.15 -18.58
C GLY A 42 10.01 3.29 -19.08
N PRO A 43 9.47 4.25 -19.84
CA PRO A 43 10.24 5.34 -20.44
C PRO A 43 10.88 6.25 -19.38
N VAL A 44 10.18 6.52 -18.28
CA VAL A 44 10.70 7.36 -17.19
C VAL A 44 11.95 6.75 -16.56
N ALA A 45 11.90 5.47 -16.16
CA ALA A 45 13.06 4.79 -15.61
C ALA A 45 14.19 4.65 -16.64
N LYS A 46 13.85 4.43 -17.92
CA LYS A 46 14.83 4.38 -19.01
C LYS A 46 15.60 5.70 -19.15
N ASP A 47 14.91 6.82 -19.20
CA ASP A 47 15.54 8.15 -19.32
C ASP A 47 16.43 8.45 -18.11
N GLN A 48 15.97 8.08 -16.91
CA GLN A 48 16.76 8.20 -15.68
C GLN A 48 18.03 7.34 -15.71
N ALA A 49 17.93 6.10 -16.18
CA ALA A 49 19.07 5.19 -16.30
C ALA A 49 20.07 5.67 -17.37
N ASP A 50 19.60 6.16 -18.50
CA ASP A 50 20.44 6.70 -19.58
C ASP A 50 21.18 7.96 -19.12
N LEU A 51 20.50 8.88 -18.41
CA LEU A 51 21.13 10.05 -17.79
C LEU A 51 22.16 9.66 -16.73
N PHE A 52 21.85 8.69 -15.88
CA PHE A 52 22.79 8.16 -14.89
C PHE A 52 24.04 7.61 -15.57
N ASN A 53 23.89 6.76 -16.59
CA ASN A 53 25.01 6.15 -17.31
C ASN A 53 25.90 7.22 -17.98
N PHE A 54 25.30 8.26 -18.56
CA PHE A 54 26.02 9.39 -19.11
C PHE A 54 26.89 10.10 -18.05
N ILE A 55 26.31 10.44 -16.90
CA ILE A 55 27.03 11.11 -15.80
C ILE A 55 28.10 10.18 -15.21
N PHE A 56 27.78 8.90 -15.03
CA PHE A 56 28.67 7.90 -14.47
C PHE A 56 29.97 7.79 -15.27
N TRP A 57 29.91 7.72 -16.61
CA TRP A 57 31.12 7.61 -17.43
C TRP A 57 31.99 8.86 -17.39
N ILE A 58 31.39 10.05 -17.33
CA ILE A 58 32.15 11.30 -17.12
C ILE A 58 32.86 11.26 -15.77
N ALA A 59 32.14 10.90 -14.70
CA ALA A 59 32.68 10.80 -13.35
C ALA A 59 33.80 9.74 -13.26
N ALA A 60 33.63 8.59 -13.91
CA ALA A 60 34.62 7.52 -13.95
C ALA A 60 35.93 7.97 -14.62
N ILE A 61 35.85 8.70 -15.74
CA ILE A 61 37.04 9.25 -16.42
C ILE A 61 37.76 10.23 -15.49
N VAL A 62 37.05 11.17 -14.89
CA VAL A 62 37.63 12.15 -13.96
C VAL A 62 38.27 11.44 -12.77
N PHE A 63 37.58 10.45 -12.19
CA PHE A 63 38.08 9.65 -11.08
C PHE A 63 39.40 8.95 -11.45
N ILE A 64 39.46 8.26 -12.60
CA ILE A 64 40.68 7.57 -13.05
C ILE A 64 41.85 8.55 -13.25
N LEU A 65 41.58 9.74 -13.81
CA LEU A 65 42.62 10.75 -14.03
C LEU A 65 43.16 11.33 -12.71
N VAL A 66 42.27 11.72 -11.80
CA VAL A 66 42.64 12.32 -10.51
C VAL A 66 43.31 11.29 -9.62
N GLU A 67 42.68 10.13 -9.42
CA GLU A 67 43.22 9.06 -8.58
C GLU A 67 44.51 8.51 -9.17
N GLY A 68 44.57 8.33 -10.50
CA GLY A 68 45.79 7.94 -11.20
C GLY A 68 46.93 8.92 -11.01
N ALA A 69 46.67 10.24 -11.06
CA ALA A 69 47.67 11.26 -10.79
C ALA A 69 48.14 11.24 -9.32
N ILE A 70 47.22 11.10 -8.37
CA ILE A 70 47.55 10.99 -6.94
C ILE A 70 48.42 9.76 -6.68
N ILE A 71 48.03 8.58 -7.18
CA ILE A 71 48.79 7.35 -7.06
C ILE A 71 50.17 7.50 -7.72
N TYR A 72 50.22 8.07 -8.93
CA TYR A 72 51.48 8.33 -9.62
C TYR A 72 52.40 9.22 -8.79
N ILE A 73 51.89 10.34 -8.26
CA ILE A 73 52.67 11.28 -7.44
C ILE A 73 53.14 10.59 -6.16
N ALA A 74 52.25 9.87 -5.48
CA ALA A 74 52.55 9.15 -4.25
C ALA A 74 53.64 8.09 -4.44
N ILE A 75 53.70 7.42 -5.60
CA ILE A 75 54.75 6.44 -5.92
C ILE A 75 56.04 7.14 -6.38
N ARG A 76 55.92 8.11 -7.28
CA ARG A 76 57.05 8.75 -7.98
C ARG A 76 57.87 9.66 -7.07
N TYR A 77 57.21 10.37 -6.16
CA TYR A 77 57.82 11.36 -5.26
C TYR A 77 57.88 10.89 -3.80
N ARG A 78 57.68 9.59 -3.55
CA ARG A 78 57.89 8.98 -2.23
C ARG A 78 59.32 9.18 -1.75
N ARG A 79 59.51 9.80 -0.59
CA ARG A 79 60.81 9.86 0.10
C ARG A 79 61.30 8.45 0.45
N ARG A 80 62.55 8.13 0.09
CA ARG A 80 63.17 6.80 0.29
C ARG A 80 64.31 6.81 1.29
N SER A 81 64.95 7.95 1.49
CA SER A 81 66.08 8.10 2.41
C SER A 81 66.06 9.44 3.13
N ASP A 82 66.69 9.49 4.30
CA ASP A 82 66.93 10.74 5.02
C ASP A 82 67.91 11.66 4.28
N SER A 83 68.69 11.11 3.35
CA SER A 83 69.62 11.83 2.47
C SER A 83 68.98 12.42 1.20
N ASP A 84 67.68 12.21 0.98
CA ASP A 84 66.96 12.79 -0.16
C ASP A 84 66.98 14.33 -0.06
N LYS A 85 67.37 15.00 -1.14
CA LYS A 85 67.41 16.46 -1.21
C LYS A 85 65.99 17.04 -1.18
N LEU A 86 65.86 18.26 -0.66
CA LEU A 86 64.61 19.02 -0.73
C LEU A 86 64.18 19.18 -2.20
N PRO A 87 62.88 19.04 -2.51
CA PRO A 87 62.37 19.22 -3.87
C PRO A 87 62.47 20.67 -4.32
N HIS A 88 62.32 20.91 -5.63
CA HIS A 88 62.25 22.26 -6.18
C HIS A 88 61.05 23.02 -5.56
N GLN A 89 61.29 24.21 -5.03
CA GLN A 89 60.27 25.02 -4.35
C GLN A 89 59.48 25.82 -5.39
N THR A 90 58.42 25.20 -5.94
CA THR A 90 57.47 25.85 -6.85
C THR A 90 56.25 26.34 -6.08
N HIS A 91 55.80 27.57 -6.34
CA HIS A 91 54.65 28.17 -5.63
C HIS A 91 53.32 28.05 -6.38
N GLY A 92 53.31 27.70 -7.67
CA GLY A 92 52.07 27.57 -8.45
C GLY A 92 52.31 27.56 -9.95
N ASN A 93 51.24 27.50 -10.72
CA ASN A 93 51.24 27.62 -12.17
C ASN A 93 49.89 28.16 -12.65
N ASP A 94 49.81 29.47 -12.90
CA ASP A 94 48.59 30.18 -13.29
C ASP A 94 47.88 29.54 -14.49
N ARG A 95 48.62 29.00 -15.47
CA ARG A 95 48.03 28.33 -16.64
C ARG A 95 47.32 27.04 -16.25
N LEU A 96 47.93 26.27 -15.36
CA LEU A 96 47.34 25.05 -14.82
C LEU A 96 46.14 25.38 -13.93
N GLU A 97 46.24 26.48 -13.17
CA GLU A 97 45.15 26.98 -12.34
C GLU A 97 43.90 27.40 -13.13
N ILE A 98 44.11 28.10 -14.25
CA ILE A 98 43.01 28.46 -15.15
C ILE A 98 42.44 27.19 -15.81
N THR A 99 43.30 26.28 -16.25
CA THR A 99 42.90 25.06 -16.96
C THR A 99 42.02 24.15 -16.09
N TRP A 100 42.44 23.87 -14.85
CA TRP A 100 41.68 23.00 -13.95
C TRP A 100 40.43 23.66 -13.36
N THR A 101 40.21 24.95 -13.62
CA THR A 101 39.00 25.69 -13.21
C THR A 101 37.98 25.68 -14.33
N ILE A 102 38.43 25.96 -15.56
CA ILE A 102 37.57 25.97 -16.75
C ILE A 102 37.04 24.57 -17.05
N ILE A 103 37.88 23.52 -16.96
CA ILE A 103 37.47 22.15 -17.31
C ILE A 103 36.26 21.67 -16.46
N PRO A 104 36.28 21.73 -15.11
CA PRO A 104 35.12 21.34 -14.30
C PRO A 104 33.87 22.17 -14.59
N VAL A 105 34.01 23.48 -14.83
CA VAL A 105 32.88 24.35 -15.18
C VAL A 105 32.22 23.88 -16.48
N LEU A 106 33.01 23.58 -17.51
CA LEU A 106 32.49 23.08 -18.78
C LEU A 106 31.84 21.70 -18.64
N ILE A 107 32.44 20.80 -17.84
CA ILE A 107 31.85 19.48 -17.56
C ILE A 107 30.49 19.63 -16.88
N LEU A 108 30.38 20.48 -15.86
CA LEU A 108 29.11 20.74 -15.18
C LEU A 108 28.07 21.35 -16.11
N ALA A 109 28.47 22.28 -16.99
CA ALA A 109 27.56 22.85 -17.98
C ALA A 109 27.02 21.79 -18.96
N VAL A 110 27.87 20.86 -19.39
CA VAL A 110 27.47 19.73 -20.26
C VAL A 110 26.52 18.77 -19.55
N ILE A 111 26.71 18.50 -18.26
CA ILE A 111 25.82 17.65 -17.45
C ILE A 111 24.48 18.36 -17.16
N ALA A 112 24.51 19.66 -16.92
CA ALA A 112 23.33 20.44 -16.54
C ALA A 112 22.24 20.44 -17.61
N VAL A 113 22.60 20.52 -18.90
CA VAL A 113 21.62 20.56 -20.00
C VAL A 113 20.69 19.35 -20.01
N PRO A 114 21.16 18.09 -20.18
CA PRO A 114 20.29 16.92 -20.19
C PRO A 114 19.59 16.68 -18.84
N THR A 115 20.20 17.10 -17.73
CA THR A 115 19.58 17.00 -16.40
C THR A 115 18.35 17.89 -16.29
N LEU A 116 18.45 19.16 -16.71
CA LEU A 116 17.35 20.10 -16.65
C LEU A 116 16.23 19.76 -17.64
N THR A 117 16.58 19.29 -18.85
CA THR A 117 15.56 18.84 -19.82
C THR A 117 14.78 17.65 -19.29
N GLY A 118 15.46 16.64 -18.72
CA GLY A 118 14.79 15.47 -18.14
C GLY A 118 13.89 15.83 -16.95
N ILE A 119 14.30 16.78 -16.10
CA ILE A 119 13.44 17.30 -15.02
C ILE A 119 12.16 17.91 -15.58
N TRP A 120 12.26 18.76 -16.62
CA TRP A 120 11.09 19.40 -17.21
C TRP A 120 10.16 18.41 -17.92
N GLU A 121 10.72 17.44 -18.66
CA GLU A 121 9.94 16.41 -19.34
C GLU A 121 9.14 15.56 -18.34
N GLN A 122 9.72 15.23 -17.19
CA GLN A 122 9.04 14.43 -16.17
C GLN A 122 8.05 15.25 -15.33
N GLN A 123 8.30 16.54 -15.08
CA GLN A 123 7.45 17.39 -14.24
C GLN A 123 6.30 18.09 -14.97
N ASN A 124 6.36 18.23 -16.30
CA ASN A 124 5.31 18.91 -17.07
C ASN A 124 4.03 18.06 -17.30
N GLY A 125 3.90 16.94 -16.59
CA GLY A 125 2.77 16.02 -16.68
C GLY A 125 2.94 14.97 -17.78
N VAL A 126 1.86 14.21 -18.03
CA VAL A 126 1.85 13.16 -19.05
C VAL A 126 2.06 13.78 -20.44
N PRO A 127 2.97 13.24 -21.27
CA PRO A 127 3.13 13.71 -22.64
C PRO A 127 1.83 13.53 -23.45
N GLN A 128 1.40 14.57 -24.16
CA GLN A 128 0.09 14.60 -24.83
C GLN A 128 -0.06 13.63 -26.02
N ASP A 129 1.05 13.09 -26.50
CA ASP A 129 1.13 12.15 -27.62
C ASP A 129 1.04 10.67 -27.19
N GLN A 130 0.90 10.39 -25.89
CA GLN A 130 0.90 9.03 -25.31
C GLN A 130 -0.49 8.38 -25.24
N GLY A 131 -1.54 9.01 -25.78
CA GLY A 131 -2.89 8.43 -25.86
C GLY A 131 -3.77 8.70 -24.63
N GLU A 132 -4.73 7.80 -24.37
CA GLU A 132 -5.70 7.95 -23.30
C GLU A 132 -5.05 7.74 -21.92
N VAL A 133 -5.19 8.72 -21.03
CA VAL A 133 -4.58 8.69 -19.70
C VAL A 133 -5.49 7.97 -18.70
N LEU A 134 -4.96 6.97 -18.00
CA LEU A 134 -5.61 6.38 -16.83
C LEU A 134 -5.29 7.23 -15.59
N ASN A 135 -6.32 7.69 -14.88
CA ASN A 135 -6.13 8.45 -13.63
C ASN A 135 -6.26 7.52 -12.43
N VAL A 136 -5.27 7.56 -11.55
CA VAL A 136 -5.25 6.80 -10.30
C VAL A 136 -4.92 7.75 -9.15
N GLU A 137 -5.65 7.64 -8.04
CA GLU A 137 -5.22 8.23 -6.78
C GLU A 137 -4.51 7.15 -5.96
N ALA A 138 -3.27 7.42 -5.54
CA ALA A 138 -2.56 6.58 -4.59
C ALA A 138 -2.48 7.30 -3.25
N ILE A 139 -2.93 6.62 -2.19
CA ILE A 139 -2.95 7.15 -0.83
C ILE A 139 -2.05 6.29 0.06
N GLY A 140 -1.13 6.94 0.78
CA GLY A 140 -0.28 6.30 1.76
C GLY A 140 -0.93 6.25 3.14
N HIS A 141 -0.92 5.07 3.76
CA HIS A 141 -1.31 4.84 5.15
C HIS A 141 -0.19 4.09 5.87
N GLN A 142 -0.02 4.24 7.18
CA GLN A 142 0.83 3.35 7.97
C GLN A 142 0.17 1.97 8.11
N TRP A 143 0.61 0.91 7.42
CA TRP A 143 1.70 0.82 6.43
C TRP A 143 1.24 0.07 5.19
N TRP A 144 0.38 0.67 4.38
CA TRP A 144 -0.20 0.05 3.20
C TRP A 144 -0.61 1.15 2.20
N PHE A 145 -0.84 0.77 0.95
CA PHE A 145 -1.24 1.70 -0.11
C PHE A 145 -2.68 1.45 -0.52
N GLU A 146 -3.48 2.52 -0.59
CA GLU A 146 -4.81 2.52 -1.19
C GLU A 146 -4.71 3.03 -2.63
N PHE A 147 -5.41 2.37 -3.55
CA PHE A 147 -5.48 2.80 -4.95
C PHE A 147 -6.93 3.01 -5.34
N ARG A 148 -7.24 4.21 -5.84
CA ARG A 148 -8.57 4.58 -6.34
C ARG A 148 -8.49 4.84 -7.83
N TYR A 149 -9.49 4.35 -8.56
CA TYR A 149 -9.67 4.57 -9.99
C TYR A 149 -10.96 5.36 -10.18
N PRO A 150 -10.93 6.71 -10.09
CA PRO A 150 -12.16 7.51 -10.03
C PRO A 150 -13.06 7.35 -11.25
N ASN A 151 -12.46 7.21 -12.44
CA ASN A 151 -13.21 7.03 -13.68
C ASN A 151 -13.86 5.65 -13.80
N HIS A 152 -13.43 4.68 -13.00
CA HIS A 152 -13.94 3.32 -12.98
C HIS A 152 -14.71 2.98 -11.70
N GLU A 153 -14.79 3.90 -10.74
CA GLU A 153 -15.42 3.66 -9.43
C GLU A 153 -14.87 2.41 -8.70
N VAL A 154 -13.56 2.17 -8.79
CA VAL A 154 -12.89 1.04 -8.14
C VAL A 154 -11.95 1.53 -7.04
N VAL A 155 -11.95 0.84 -5.90
CA VAL A 155 -10.94 0.97 -4.83
C VAL A 155 -10.31 -0.39 -4.59
N THR A 156 -8.98 -0.43 -4.51
CA THR A 156 -8.20 -1.62 -4.15
C THR A 156 -7.05 -1.21 -3.24
N SER A 157 -6.26 -2.17 -2.77
CA SER A 157 -5.20 -1.95 -1.80
C SER A 157 -3.98 -2.81 -2.08
N ASN A 158 -2.78 -2.22 -2.03
CA ASN A 158 -1.47 -2.88 -2.20
C ASN A 158 -1.22 -3.59 -3.55
N GLU A 159 -2.20 -3.74 -4.42
CA GLU A 159 -2.03 -4.24 -5.78
C GLU A 159 -2.65 -3.24 -6.75
N LEU A 160 -1.81 -2.68 -7.63
CA LEU A 160 -2.15 -1.66 -8.61
C LEU A 160 -2.15 -2.31 -9.99
N HIS A 161 -3.27 -2.29 -10.69
CA HIS A 161 -3.39 -2.77 -12.06
C HIS A 161 -3.28 -1.60 -13.03
N ILE A 162 -2.43 -1.74 -14.04
CA ILE A 162 -2.29 -0.75 -15.11
C ILE A 162 -2.19 -1.44 -16.47
N PRO A 163 -2.75 -0.88 -17.54
CA PRO A 163 -2.56 -1.39 -18.90
C PRO A 163 -1.16 -1.06 -19.45
N VAL A 164 -0.57 -2.03 -20.14
CA VAL A 164 0.72 -1.89 -20.83
C VAL A 164 0.66 -0.82 -21.92
N ASN A 165 1.75 -0.08 -22.12
CA ASN A 165 1.90 0.97 -23.13
C ASN A 165 0.86 2.11 -23.05
N ARG A 166 0.25 2.31 -21.89
CA ARG A 166 -0.71 3.39 -21.65
C ARG A 166 -0.23 4.29 -20.51
N PRO A 167 -0.32 5.62 -20.66
CA PRO A 167 0.06 6.54 -19.60
C PRO A 167 -0.89 6.49 -18.42
N VAL A 168 -0.31 6.40 -17.22
CA VAL A 168 -1.02 6.45 -15.95
C VAL A 168 -0.58 7.69 -15.21
N ALA A 169 -1.54 8.58 -14.91
CA ALA A 169 -1.34 9.76 -14.10
C ALA A 169 -1.75 9.47 -12.65
N PHE A 170 -0.86 9.75 -11.72
CA PHE A 170 -1.07 9.57 -10.31
C PHE A 170 -1.29 10.90 -9.61
N LYS A 171 -2.37 10.97 -8.85
CA LYS A 171 -2.48 11.90 -7.72
C LYS A 171 -1.98 11.17 -6.47
N LEU A 172 -0.97 11.72 -5.82
CA LEU A 172 -0.30 11.14 -4.67
C LEU A 172 -0.60 11.96 -3.41
N THR A 173 -1.11 11.30 -2.38
CA THR A 173 -1.39 11.96 -1.09
C THR A 173 -1.18 10.99 0.07
N SER A 174 -1.16 11.49 1.30
CA SER A 174 -1.03 10.65 2.48
C SER A 174 -2.09 11.01 3.50
N GLU A 175 -2.65 9.99 4.14
CA GLU A 175 -3.61 10.18 5.22
C GLU A 175 -2.90 10.54 6.53
N ASP A 176 -1.71 9.99 6.80
CA ASP A 176 -1.03 10.12 8.10
C ASP A 176 0.32 10.83 8.08
N VAL A 177 1.41 10.13 7.77
CA VAL A 177 2.79 10.65 7.76
C VAL A 177 3.31 10.73 6.33
N ILE A 178 4.48 11.31 6.14
CA ILE A 178 5.08 11.31 4.79
C ILE A 178 5.43 9.87 4.40
N HIS A 179 5.01 9.48 3.19
CA HIS A 179 5.43 8.25 2.51
C HIS A 179 6.12 8.62 1.19
N SER A 180 6.56 7.64 0.41
CA SER A 180 7.06 7.90 -0.95
C SER A 180 6.71 6.75 -1.86
N PHE A 181 5.93 7.03 -2.90
CA PHE A 181 5.49 6.04 -3.87
C PHE A 181 6.63 5.75 -4.85
N TRP A 182 7.07 4.49 -4.93
CA TRP A 182 8.19 4.11 -5.78
C TRP A 182 8.01 2.75 -6.44
N VAL A 183 8.19 2.72 -7.76
CA VAL A 183 8.19 1.51 -8.60
C VAL A 183 9.50 1.49 -9.41
N PRO A 184 10.61 0.99 -8.84
CA PRO A 184 11.98 1.25 -9.34
C PRO A 184 12.21 0.92 -10.82
N LYS A 185 11.58 -0.15 -11.32
CA LYS A 185 11.73 -0.57 -12.72
C LYS A 185 10.98 0.34 -13.70
N ILE A 186 9.92 1.02 -13.28
CA ILE A 186 9.03 1.77 -14.18
C ILE A 186 9.30 3.26 -14.09
N ALA A 187 9.42 3.82 -12.88
CA ALA A 187 9.61 5.25 -12.66
C ALA A 187 10.35 5.57 -11.35
N GLY A 188 10.83 6.81 -11.26
CA GLY A 188 11.38 7.36 -10.02
C GLY A 188 10.33 7.48 -8.92
N LYS A 189 10.79 7.82 -7.71
CA LYS A 189 9.91 8.01 -6.55
C LYS A 189 9.38 9.43 -6.44
N VAL A 190 8.17 9.58 -5.91
CA VAL A 190 7.62 10.88 -5.50
C VAL A 190 6.99 10.75 -4.12
N ASP A 191 7.29 11.72 -3.25
CA ASP A 191 6.85 11.71 -1.87
C ASP A 191 5.35 11.99 -1.77
N MET A 192 4.67 11.35 -0.83
CA MET A 192 3.25 11.49 -0.54
C MET A 192 3.14 12.27 0.76
N VAL A 193 2.71 13.53 0.68
CA VAL A 193 2.75 14.46 1.80
C VAL A 193 1.33 14.74 2.29
N PRO A 194 1.02 14.56 3.59
CA PRO A 194 -0.29 14.89 4.12
C PRO A 194 -0.66 16.35 3.80
N LEU A 195 -1.92 16.56 3.40
CA LEU A 195 -2.48 17.88 3.05
C LEU A 195 -1.83 18.58 1.85
N ASN A 196 -0.91 17.93 1.12
CA ASN A 196 -0.25 18.48 -0.05
C ASN A 196 -0.15 17.41 -1.15
N ASP A 197 -1.09 17.48 -2.10
CA ASP A 197 -1.14 16.55 -3.22
C ASP A 197 0.09 16.72 -4.12
N ASN A 198 0.77 15.62 -4.40
CA ASN A 198 1.82 15.52 -5.41
C ASN A 198 1.30 14.75 -6.62
N TYR A 199 2.03 14.86 -7.73
CA TYR A 199 1.65 14.22 -8.98
C TYR A 199 2.86 13.56 -9.62
N MET A 200 2.62 12.41 -10.25
CA MET A 200 3.60 11.76 -11.11
C MET A 200 2.89 11.02 -12.23
N TRP A 201 3.66 10.51 -13.19
CA TRP A 201 3.13 9.63 -14.21
C TRP A 201 4.11 8.50 -14.51
N MET A 202 3.59 7.42 -15.07
CA MET A 202 4.42 6.31 -15.56
C MET A 202 3.73 5.56 -16.70
N ILE A 203 4.51 4.80 -17.45
CA ILE A 203 4.05 3.85 -18.47
C ILE A 203 4.80 2.54 -18.22
N GLY A 204 4.08 1.42 -18.16
CA GLY A 204 4.69 0.08 -18.15
C GLY A 204 4.83 -0.45 -19.58
N ASP A 205 6.06 -0.74 -20.02
CA ASP A 205 6.35 -1.16 -21.41
C ASP A 205 6.15 -2.67 -21.63
N GLU A 206 6.18 -3.45 -20.56
CA GLU A 206 6.14 -4.91 -20.59
C GLU A 206 5.10 -5.44 -19.61
N VAL A 207 4.34 -6.45 -20.03
CA VAL A 207 3.36 -7.14 -19.18
C VAL A 207 4.08 -7.93 -18.10
N GLY A 208 3.62 -7.83 -16.86
CA GLY A 208 4.19 -8.56 -15.73
C GLY A 208 3.93 -7.91 -14.37
N GLU A 209 4.47 -8.54 -13.34
CA GLU A 209 4.39 -8.05 -11.96
C GLU A 209 5.67 -7.29 -11.58
N TYR A 210 5.50 -6.06 -11.10
CA TYR A 210 6.58 -5.17 -10.69
C TYR A 210 6.48 -4.82 -9.21
N TYR A 211 7.63 -4.71 -8.56
CA TYR A 211 7.69 -4.40 -7.13
C TYR A 211 7.54 -2.90 -6.90
N GLY A 212 6.58 -2.54 -6.06
CA GLY A 212 6.43 -1.21 -5.49
C GLY A 212 6.77 -1.19 -4.01
N GLN A 213 7.28 -0.05 -3.51
CA GLN A 213 7.51 0.13 -2.08
C GLN A 213 7.44 1.58 -1.61
N CYS A 214 7.28 1.76 -0.30
CA CYS A 214 7.50 3.03 0.35
C CYS A 214 9.00 3.36 0.41
N ALA A 215 9.37 4.57 -0.01
CA ALA A 215 10.77 5.03 -0.05
C ALA A 215 11.04 6.24 0.87
N GLU A 216 10.15 6.52 1.81
CA GLU A 216 10.33 7.51 2.89
C GLU A 216 10.07 6.86 4.25
N PHE A 217 10.91 7.15 5.25
CA PHE A 217 10.81 6.49 6.54
C PHE A 217 9.51 6.90 7.26
N CYS A 218 8.53 6.01 7.23
CA CYS A 218 7.19 6.24 7.75
C CYS A 218 6.91 5.48 9.07
N GLY A 219 7.93 5.07 9.81
CA GLY A 219 7.80 4.42 11.12
C GLY A 219 8.22 2.96 11.18
N ILE A 220 7.81 2.25 12.24
CA ILE A 220 8.36 0.93 12.61
C ILE A 220 8.22 -0.13 11.51
N ALA A 221 7.11 -0.13 10.77
CA ALA A 221 6.87 -1.07 9.69
C ALA A 221 7.23 -0.50 8.29
N HIS A 222 8.05 0.55 8.22
CA HIS A 222 8.47 1.18 6.95
C HIS A 222 9.03 0.16 5.94
N ALA A 223 9.98 -0.68 6.36
CA ALA A 223 10.58 -1.72 5.50
C ALA A 223 9.58 -2.78 5.02
N HIS A 224 8.38 -2.79 5.61
CA HIS A 224 7.30 -3.72 5.37
C HIS A 224 6.12 -3.10 4.61
N MET A 225 6.27 -1.89 4.09
CA MET A 225 5.27 -1.18 3.30
C MET A 225 5.58 -1.34 1.80
N ARG A 226 5.07 -2.43 1.21
CA ARG A 226 5.26 -2.75 -0.22
C ARG A 226 3.92 -2.87 -0.93
N PHE A 227 3.98 -2.91 -2.25
CA PHE A 227 2.84 -3.16 -3.11
C PHE A 227 3.31 -3.87 -4.39
N ARG A 228 2.38 -4.26 -5.24
CA ARG A 228 2.64 -4.74 -6.60
C ARG A 228 2.00 -3.84 -7.62
N VAL A 229 2.68 -3.69 -8.75
CA VAL A 229 2.12 -3.12 -9.96
C VAL A 229 1.99 -4.26 -10.96
N ILE A 230 0.76 -4.59 -11.32
CA ILE A 230 0.43 -5.59 -12.32
C ILE A 230 0.23 -4.81 -13.62
N VAL A 231 1.16 -5.00 -14.55
CA VAL A 231 1.05 -4.44 -15.89
C VAL A 231 0.33 -5.47 -16.75
N ASP A 232 -0.93 -5.17 -17.08
CA ASP A 232 -1.85 -6.04 -17.79
C ASP A 232 -1.86 -5.74 -19.29
N THR A 233 -2.34 -6.70 -20.08
CA THR A 233 -2.82 -6.35 -21.42
C THR A 233 -4.08 -5.48 -21.27
N GLU A 234 -4.45 -4.71 -22.31
CA GLU A 234 -5.70 -3.93 -22.25
C GLU A 234 -6.92 -4.85 -22.04
N GLU A 235 -6.93 -6.05 -22.63
CA GLU A 235 -7.99 -7.03 -22.44
C GLU A 235 -8.09 -7.49 -20.97
N ASP A 236 -6.95 -7.86 -20.37
CA ASP A 236 -6.89 -8.32 -18.98
C ASP A 236 -7.25 -7.19 -18.00
N PHE A 237 -6.81 -5.95 -18.27
CA PHE A 237 -7.15 -4.78 -17.47
C PHE A 237 -8.66 -4.51 -17.49
N GLN A 238 -9.30 -4.54 -18.66
CA GLN A 238 -10.75 -4.36 -18.76
C GLN A 238 -11.51 -5.53 -18.11
N ALA A 239 -11.00 -6.76 -18.23
CA ALA A 239 -11.57 -7.91 -17.52
C ALA A 239 -11.47 -7.74 -16.00
N TRP A 240 -10.34 -7.24 -15.50
CA TRP A 240 -10.14 -6.92 -14.09
C TRP A 240 -11.11 -5.82 -13.62
N ILE A 241 -11.24 -4.71 -14.34
CA ILE A 241 -12.21 -3.63 -14.03
C ILE A 241 -13.64 -4.17 -13.96
N ASN A 242 -14.06 -4.97 -14.96
CA ASN A 242 -15.40 -5.57 -14.96
C ASN A 242 -15.58 -6.57 -13.80
N GLY A 243 -14.53 -7.31 -13.47
CA GLY A 243 -14.48 -8.20 -12.33
C GLY A 243 -14.69 -7.47 -11.01
N MET A 244 -14.07 -6.29 -10.84
CA MET A 244 -14.24 -5.44 -9.65
C MET A 244 -15.69 -4.99 -9.44
N HIS A 245 -16.49 -4.91 -10.51
CA HIS A 245 -17.93 -4.62 -10.45
C HIS A 245 -18.82 -5.87 -10.35
N THR A 246 -18.24 -7.04 -10.17
CA THR A 246 -18.96 -8.32 -10.09
C THR A 246 -18.87 -8.86 -8.67
N ALA A 247 -20.01 -8.95 -7.98
CA ALA A 247 -20.06 -9.51 -6.63
C ALA A 247 -19.50 -10.96 -6.59
N PRO A 248 -18.84 -11.36 -5.49
CA PRO A 248 -18.45 -12.75 -5.28
C PRO A 248 -19.66 -13.69 -5.24
N ASP A 249 -19.43 -14.96 -5.58
CA ASP A 249 -20.45 -16.00 -5.43
C ASP A 249 -20.82 -16.15 -3.95
N ALA A 250 -22.11 -16.36 -3.67
CA ALA A 250 -22.57 -16.53 -2.29
C ALA A 250 -22.01 -17.83 -1.68
N PRO A 251 -21.50 -17.79 -0.43
CA PRO A 251 -21.02 -19.00 0.24
C PRO A 251 -22.12 -20.05 0.38
N VAL A 252 -21.76 -21.31 0.17
CA VAL A 252 -22.70 -22.42 0.36
C VAL A 252 -23.06 -22.52 1.85
N ALA A 253 -24.36 -22.53 2.18
CA ALA A 253 -24.83 -22.62 3.55
C ALA A 253 -24.23 -23.83 4.30
N GLY A 254 -23.73 -23.60 5.52
CA GLY A 254 -23.09 -24.62 6.35
C GLY A 254 -21.66 -24.99 5.94
N SER A 255 -21.07 -24.32 4.95
CA SER A 255 -19.66 -24.48 4.58
C SER A 255 -18.72 -23.69 5.52
N PRO A 256 -17.42 -24.05 5.56
CA PRO A 256 -16.38 -23.24 6.20
C PRO A 256 -16.37 -21.78 5.71
N GLU A 257 -16.67 -21.57 4.43
CA GLU A 257 -16.74 -20.24 3.82
C GLU A 257 -17.91 -19.41 4.40
N ALA A 258 -19.09 -20.02 4.58
CA ALA A 258 -20.23 -19.36 5.20
C ALA A 258 -19.98 -19.04 6.68
N SER A 259 -19.35 -19.96 7.42
CA SER A 259 -18.87 -19.72 8.79
C SER A 259 -17.88 -18.55 8.83
N GLY A 260 -16.91 -18.55 7.92
CA GLY A 260 -15.90 -17.51 7.74
C GLY A 260 -16.49 -16.13 7.44
N LYS A 261 -17.52 -16.06 6.59
CA LYS A 261 -18.26 -14.82 6.31
C LYS A 261 -18.84 -14.23 7.59
N ASN A 262 -19.50 -15.05 8.42
CA ASN A 262 -20.11 -14.60 9.67
C ASN A 262 -19.05 -14.16 10.70
N LEU A 263 -17.97 -14.93 10.82
CA LEU A 263 -16.84 -14.59 11.69
C LEU A 263 -16.15 -13.30 11.25
N PHE A 264 -15.98 -13.09 9.94
CA PHE A 264 -15.45 -11.85 9.39
C PHE A 264 -16.37 -10.66 9.71
N ALA A 265 -17.68 -10.82 9.51
CA ALA A 265 -18.67 -9.79 9.84
C ALA A 265 -18.60 -9.38 11.32
N ALA A 266 -18.40 -10.34 12.23
CA ALA A 266 -18.30 -10.07 13.66
C ALA A 266 -16.97 -9.43 14.09
N ASN A 267 -15.85 -9.76 13.44
CA ASN A 267 -14.51 -9.43 13.95
C ASN A 267 -13.72 -8.42 13.10
N CYS A 268 -14.05 -8.27 11.81
CA CYS A 268 -13.19 -7.60 10.83
C CYS A 268 -13.89 -6.43 10.09
N SER A 269 -15.22 -6.50 9.94
CA SER A 269 -16.01 -5.56 9.13
C SER A 269 -15.96 -4.09 9.59
N SER A 270 -15.67 -3.85 10.87
CA SER A 270 -15.51 -2.49 11.41
C SER A 270 -14.38 -1.73 10.72
N CYS A 271 -13.33 -2.43 10.32
CA CYS A 271 -12.14 -1.86 9.69
C CYS A 271 -12.06 -2.18 8.19
N HIS A 272 -12.61 -3.31 7.73
CA HIS A 272 -12.44 -3.80 6.36
C HIS A 272 -13.76 -3.88 5.60
N THR A 273 -13.78 -3.30 4.41
CA THR A 273 -14.87 -3.41 3.43
C THR A 273 -14.61 -4.61 2.50
N VAL A 274 -15.64 -5.36 2.11
CA VAL A 274 -15.52 -6.56 1.22
C VAL A 274 -16.47 -6.54 0.02
N ASP A 275 -17.33 -5.53 -0.09
CA ASP A 275 -18.48 -5.49 -0.98
C ASP A 275 -18.50 -4.23 -1.87
N SER A 276 -17.32 -3.69 -2.21
CA SER A 276 -17.17 -2.53 -3.09
C SER A 276 -17.38 -2.86 -4.58
N THR A 277 -18.46 -3.58 -4.90
CA THR A 277 -18.78 -4.06 -6.26
C THR A 277 -20.05 -3.42 -6.84
N ALA A 278 -20.96 -2.94 -5.98
CA ALA A 278 -22.23 -2.38 -6.41
C ALA A 278 -22.13 -0.87 -6.75
N PRO A 279 -23.06 -0.32 -7.57
CA PRO A 279 -23.13 1.12 -7.80
C PRO A 279 -23.15 1.93 -6.50
N GLY A 280 -22.39 3.03 -6.47
CA GLY A 280 -22.24 3.90 -5.31
C GLY A 280 -21.31 3.37 -4.21
N SER A 281 -20.84 2.12 -4.31
CA SER A 281 -19.93 1.53 -3.31
C SER A 281 -18.58 2.24 -3.25
N TYR A 282 -18.08 2.78 -4.37
CA TYR A 282 -16.90 3.65 -4.41
C TYR A 282 -17.00 4.85 -3.47
N ALA A 283 -18.11 5.59 -3.54
CA ALA A 283 -18.34 6.75 -2.69
C ALA A 283 -18.53 6.34 -1.22
N ARG A 284 -19.20 5.21 -0.97
CA ARG A 284 -19.32 4.62 0.37
C ARG A 284 -17.96 4.27 0.94
N GLU A 285 -17.10 3.61 0.18
CA GLU A 285 -15.76 3.22 0.65
C GLU A 285 -14.92 4.43 1.03
N ILE A 286 -14.90 5.48 0.21
CA ILE A 286 -14.18 6.71 0.54
C ILE A 286 -14.70 7.32 1.85
N THR A 287 -16.03 7.32 2.03
CA THR A 287 -16.66 7.84 3.25
C THR A 287 -16.33 6.97 4.46
N SER A 288 -16.34 5.63 4.31
CA SER A 288 -15.93 4.68 5.34
C SER A 288 -14.48 4.87 5.75
N GLN A 289 -13.56 5.04 4.79
CA GLN A 289 -12.14 5.30 5.05
C GLN A 289 -11.94 6.61 5.81
N GLN A 290 -12.67 7.67 5.42
CA GLN A 290 -12.64 8.95 6.12
C GLN A 290 -13.23 8.85 7.54
N ALA A 291 -14.32 8.12 7.73
CA ALA A 291 -14.92 7.90 9.04
C ALA A 291 -13.99 7.12 9.97
N ARG A 292 -13.36 6.05 9.45
CA ARG A 292 -12.32 5.27 10.16
C ARG A 292 -11.14 6.14 10.56
N TRP A 293 -10.67 7.00 9.66
CA TRP A 293 -9.61 7.97 9.95
C TRP A 293 -10.01 8.96 11.05
N ASN A 294 -11.18 9.58 10.93
CA ASN A 294 -11.68 10.54 11.91
C ASN A 294 -11.88 9.91 13.29
N GLY A 295 -12.37 8.66 13.33
CA GLY A 295 -12.49 7.87 14.55
C GLY A 295 -11.12 7.63 15.19
N TRP A 296 -10.13 7.23 14.39
CA TRP A 296 -8.77 7.01 14.88
C TRP A 296 -8.09 8.28 15.40
N ILE A 297 -8.11 9.38 14.63
CA ILE A 297 -7.41 10.61 15.02
C ILE A 297 -8.02 11.28 16.27
N SER A 298 -9.29 10.96 16.58
CA SER A 298 -9.95 11.46 17.79
C SER A 298 -9.39 10.84 19.09
N ASP A 299 -8.89 9.60 19.02
CA ASP A 299 -8.20 8.91 20.13
C ASP A 299 -7.19 7.89 19.56
N ILE A 300 -6.01 8.39 19.21
CA ILE A 300 -4.95 7.59 18.57
C ILE A 300 -4.46 6.43 19.46
N GLU A 301 -4.65 6.52 20.78
CA GLU A 301 -4.18 5.50 21.71
C GLU A 301 -5.19 4.37 21.88
N ASN A 302 -6.48 4.70 22.04
CA ASN A 302 -7.51 3.72 22.42
C ASN A 302 -8.55 3.44 21.35
N SER A 303 -8.50 4.10 20.18
CA SER A 303 -9.49 3.87 19.14
C SER A 303 -9.46 2.42 18.66
N GLY A 304 -10.63 1.77 18.71
CA GLY A 304 -10.85 0.42 18.18
C GLY A 304 -11.14 0.39 16.68
N ILE A 305 -11.09 1.55 16.01
CA ILE A 305 -11.31 1.68 14.57
C ILE A 305 -10.13 2.41 13.92
N VAL A 306 -9.64 1.88 12.80
CA VAL A 306 -8.54 2.44 12.02
C VAL A 306 -8.84 2.31 10.53
N SER A 307 -8.29 3.20 9.71
CA SER A 307 -8.31 3.00 8.26
C SER A 307 -7.57 1.70 7.92
N ALA A 308 -8.20 0.86 7.11
CA ALA A 308 -7.65 -0.43 6.73
C ALA A 308 -7.88 -0.72 5.24
N PRO A 309 -7.12 -1.66 4.65
CA PRO A 309 -7.30 -2.07 3.27
C PRO A 309 -8.73 -2.49 2.92
N ASN A 310 -9.18 -2.11 1.73
CA ASN A 310 -10.35 -2.72 1.10
C ASN A 310 -10.01 -4.16 0.73
N LEU A 311 -10.89 -5.11 1.10
CA LEU A 311 -10.72 -6.55 0.87
C LEU A 311 -11.71 -7.09 -0.17
N THR A 312 -12.40 -6.21 -0.91
CA THR A 312 -13.21 -6.60 -2.07
C THR A 312 -12.31 -7.33 -3.06
N HIS A 313 -12.72 -8.54 -3.43
CA HIS A 313 -11.95 -9.46 -4.28
C HIS A 313 -10.54 -9.79 -3.79
N PHE A 314 -10.28 -9.75 -2.48
CA PHE A 314 -8.97 -10.04 -1.90
C PHE A 314 -8.37 -11.39 -2.35
N GLY A 315 -9.19 -12.38 -2.68
CA GLY A 315 -8.74 -13.67 -3.19
C GLY A 315 -8.05 -13.61 -4.56
N THR A 316 -8.13 -12.49 -5.29
CA THR A 316 -7.37 -12.28 -6.54
C THR A 316 -5.96 -11.78 -6.30
N HIS A 317 -5.63 -11.33 -5.09
CA HIS A 317 -4.32 -10.79 -4.79
C HIS A 317 -3.24 -11.87 -4.87
N SER A 318 -2.05 -11.47 -5.33
CA SER A 318 -0.84 -12.31 -5.30
C SER A 318 -0.18 -12.33 -3.92
N THR A 319 -0.38 -11.28 -3.11
CA THR A 319 0.36 -11.05 -1.87
C THR A 319 -0.49 -10.58 -0.69
N ILE A 320 0.05 -10.74 0.52
CA ILE A 320 -0.53 -10.26 1.79
C ILE A 320 0.47 -9.42 2.59
N GLY A 321 -0.04 -8.61 3.51
CA GLY A 321 0.76 -7.81 4.45
C GLY A 321 1.42 -6.59 3.81
N ALA A 322 0.80 -6.03 2.75
CA ALA A 322 1.39 -5.03 1.86
C ALA A 322 2.62 -5.61 1.13
N GLY A 323 2.41 -6.62 0.29
CA GLY A 323 3.43 -7.16 -0.62
C GLY A 323 4.56 -7.96 0.04
N LEU A 324 4.37 -8.46 1.28
CA LEU A 324 5.41 -9.10 2.09
C LEU A 324 5.54 -10.61 1.90
N LYS A 325 4.39 -11.28 1.73
CA LYS A 325 4.28 -12.73 1.62
C LYS A 325 3.32 -13.05 0.49
N ASP A 326 3.53 -14.19 -0.15
CA ASP A 326 2.58 -14.72 -1.13
C ASP A 326 1.25 -15.02 -0.43
N LEU A 327 0.14 -14.73 -1.09
CA LEU A 327 -1.18 -15.00 -0.55
C LEU A 327 -1.52 -16.48 -0.74
N ASN A 328 -1.74 -17.18 0.37
CA ASN A 328 -2.29 -18.53 0.41
C ASN A 328 -2.92 -18.79 1.78
N GLN A 329 -3.57 -19.94 1.95
CA GLN A 329 -4.24 -20.33 3.20
C GLN A 329 -3.31 -20.19 4.42
N ALA A 330 -2.12 -20.76 4.36
CA ALA A 330 -1.23 -20.80 5.51
C ALA A 330 -0.69 -19.41 5.90
N THR A 331 -0.33 -18.59 4.91
CA THR A 331 0.15 -17.22 5.19
C THR A 331 -0.97 -16.31 5.68
N LEU A 332 -2.20 -16.51 5.19
CA LEU A 332 -3.37 -15.76 5.65
C LEU A 332 -3.80 -16.18 7.06
N GLU A 333 -3.82 -17.48 7.38
CA GLU A 333 -4.07 -17.96 8.74
C GLU A 333 -3.01 -17.43 9.71
N GLN A 334 -1.73 -17.41 9.31
CA GLN A 334 -0.67 -16.81 10.11
C GLN A 334 -0.91 -15.31 10.34
N TRP A 335 -1.30 -14.58 9.28
CA TRP A 335 -1.61 -13.15 9.37
C TRP A 335 -2.79 -12.89 10.30
N ILE A 336 -3.90 -13.62 10.17
CA ILE A 336 -5.08 -13.45 11.01
C ILE A 336 -4.78 -13.86 12.46
N THR A 337 -3.98 -14.90 12.69
CA THR A 337 -3.62 -15.33 14.04
C THR A 337 -2.79 -14.28 14.76
N ASN A 338 -1.74 -13.77 14.11
CA ASN A 338 -0.82 -12.79 14.70
C ASN A 338 -0.19 -11.93 13.59
N PRO A 339 -0.81 -10.78 13.26
CA PRO A 339 -0.29 -9.85 12.25
C PRO A 339 1.16 -9.40 12.52
N GLU A 340 1.56 -9.23 13.78
CA GLU A 340 2.92 -8.82 14.14
C GLU A 340 4.00 -9.84 13.78
N SER A 341 3.65 -11.12 13.69
CA SER A 341 4.57 -12.17 13.23
C SER A 341 5.05 -11.98 11.78
N ILE A 342 4.28 -11.24 10.98
CA ILE A 342 4.61 -10.90 9.58
C ILE A 342 5.03 -9.44 9.48
N LYS A 343 4.36 -8.54 10.21
CA LYS A 343 4.54 -7.10 10.10
C LYS A 343 4.49 -6.43 11.47
N ILE A 344 5.67 -6.25 12.03
CA ILE A 344 5.87 -5.65 13.35
C ILE A 344 5.27 -4.24 13.38
N GLY A 345 4.48 -3.96 14.43
CA GLY A 345 3.87 -2.66 14.70
C GLY A 345 2.65 -2.32 13.85
N THR A 346 2.10 -3.27 13.09
CA THR A 346 0.88 -3.08 12.29
C THR A 346 -0.30 -2.57 13.13
N ARG A 347 -1.06 -1.60 12.61
CA ARG A 347 -2.23 -1.03 13.30
C ARG A 347 -3.34 -2.06 13.52
N MET A 348 -3.46 -3.08 12.66
CA MET A 348 -4.42 -4.17 12.84
C MET A 348 -4.22 -4.89 14.18
N GLN A 349 -2.96 -5.26 14.50
CA GLN A 349 -2.61 -5.90 15.77
C GLN A 349 -2.95 -5.00 16.96
N LYS A 350 -2.58 -3.71 16.85
CA LYS A 350 -2.67 -2.77 17.98
C LYS A 350 -4.11 -2.37 18.30
N HIS A 351 -4.98 -2.24 17.29
CA HIS A 351 -6.27 -1.57 17.44
C HIS A 351 -7.48 -2.50 17.32
N ALA A 352 -7.39 -3.65 16.64
CA ALA A 352 -8.54 -4.53 16.51
C ALA A 352 -8.77 -5.33 17.80
N ALA A 353 -9.99 -5.27 18.35
CA ALA A 353 -10.36 -5.89 19.62
C ALA A 353 -10.13 -7.42 19.66
N VAL A 354 -10.13 -8.08 18.51
CA VAL A 354 -9.83 -9.52 18.39
C VAL A 354 -8.42 -9.86 18.91
N TYR A 355 -7.49 -8.90 18.93
CA TYR A 355 -6.11 -9.08 19.38
C TYR A 355 -5.83 -8.56 20.79
N ASP A 356 -6.86 -8.12 21.53
CA ASP A 356 -6.73 -7.69 22.93
C ASP A 356 -6.55 -8.92 23.85
N THR A 357 -5.39 -9.56 23.73
CA THR A 357 -4.99 -10.77 24.42
C THR A 357 -3.56 -10.63 24.95
N ALA A 358 -3.26 -11.31 26.05
CA ALA A 358 -1.95 -11.19 26.70
C ALA A 358 -0.79 -11.74 25.84
N ASP A 359 -1.06 -12.66 24.92
CA ASP A 359 -0.09 -13.25 24.00
C ASP A 359 -0.09 -12.59 22.60
N GLY A 360 -1.01 -11.65 22.36
CA GLY A 360 -1.18 -10.95 21.09
C GLY A 360 -1.76 -11.83 19.97
N ASN A 361 -2.23 -13.05 20.26
CA ASN A 361 -2.90 -13.86 19.26
C ASN A 361 -4.39 -13.48 19.18
N ALA A 362 -5.00 -13.65 18.01
CA ALA A 362 -6.43 -13.47 17.84
C ALA A 362 -7.21 -14.32 18.86
N LYS A 363 -8.26 -13.74 19.45
CA LYS A 363 -9.25 -14.41 20.29
C LYS A 363 -10.20 -15.27 19.45
N LEU A 364 -9.62 -16.16 18.64
CA LEU A 364 -10.28 -17.06 17.71
C LEU A 364 -9.58 -18.42 17.80
N SER A 365 -10.34 -19.49 17.69
CA SER A 365 -9.79 -20.84 17.55
C SER A 365 -9.12 -21.01 16.19
N PRO A 366 -8.17 -21.96 16.05
CA PRO A 366 -7.56 -22.26 14.74
C PRO A 366 -8.57 -22.61 13.65
N ALA A 367 -9.71 -23.22 14.01
CA ALA A 367 -10.77 -23.53 13.05
C ALA A 367 -11.48 -22.25 12.57
N GLU A 368 -11.82 -21.33 13.49
CA GLU A 368 -12.41 -20.04 13.12
C GLU A 368 -11.48 -19.19 12.26
N VAL A 369 -10.17 -19.19 12.56
CA VAL A 369 -9.17 -18.52 11.72
C VAL A 369 -9.12 -19.13 10.31
N SER A 370 -9.17 -20.47 10.21
CA SER A 370 -9.16 -21.19 8.93
C SER A 370 -10.42 -20.90 8.11
N ASP A 371 -11.58 -20.80 8.75
CA ASP A 371 -12.86 -20.45 8.12
C ASP A 371 -12.82 -19.02 7.56
N ILE A 372 -12.35 -18.03 8.34
CA ILE A 372 -12.17 -16.64 7.87
C ILE A 372 -11.20 -16.59 6.69
N ALA A 373 -10.06 -17.30 6.78
CA ALA A 373 -9.08 -17.35 5.70
C ALA A 373 -9.69 -17.97 4.43
N THR A 374 -10.49 -19.03 4.56
CA THR A 374 -11.21 -19.66 3.46
C THR A 374 -12.17 -18.68 2.79
N TYR A 375 -12.95 -17.93 3.58
CA TYR A 375 -13.84 -16.89 3.07
C TYR A 375 -13.08 -15.78 2.34
N LEU A 376 -12.03 -15.22 2.94
CA LEU A 376 -11.26 -14.14 2.31
C LEU A 376 -10.59 -14.58 1.00
N LEU A 377 -10.15 -15.84 0.88
CA LEU A 377 -9.60 -16.39 -0.35
C LEU A 377 -10.66 -16.72 -1.41
N SER A 378 -11.92 -16.89 -1.01
CA SER A 378 -13.04 -17.10 -1.94
C SER A 378 -13.55 -15.79 -2.53
N LEU A 379 -13.27 -14.64 -1.90
CA LEU A 379 -13.61 -13.31 -2.42
C LEU A 379 -12.91 -13.07 -3.77
N LYS A 380 -13.60 -13.42 -4.85
CA LYS A 380 -13.20 -13.24 -6.25
C LYS A 380 -14.44 -12.83 -7.05
N PRO A 381 -14.29 -12.22 -8.23
CA PRO A 381 -15.42 -11.94 -9.09
C PRO A 381 -16.25 -13.22 -9.33
N GLY A 382 -17.56 -13.14 -9.11
CA GLY A 382 -18.47 -14.28 -9.23
C GLY A 382 -18.48 -14.89 -10.63
N SER A 383 -18.92 -16.15 -10.70
CA SER A 383 -18.91 -16.95 -11.93
C SER A 383 -20.15 -16.75 -12.82
N ALA A 384 -21.13 -15.98 -12.35
CA ALA A 384 -22.33 -15.65 -13.11
C ALA A 384 -22.02 -14.67 -14.28
N PRO A 385 -22.67 -14.81 -15.45
CA PRO A 385 -22.38 -13.95 -16.61
C PRO A 385 -22.61 -12.47 -16.30
N ALA A 386 -21.63 -11.63 -16.66
CA ALA A 386 -21.72 -10.18 -16.65
C ALA A 386 -22.97 -9.73 -17.44
N GLY A 387 -24.00 -9.28 -16.73
CA GLY A 387 -25.30 -8.94 -17.32
C GLY A 387 -26.52 -9.35 -16.47
N ALA A 388 -26.35 -10.23 -15.48
CA ALA A 388 -27.31 -10.32 -14.39
C ALA A 388 -27.08 -9.15 -13.42
N VAL A 389 -27.50 -7.94 -13.84
CA VAL A 389 -27.88 -6.93 -12.85
C VAL A 389 -28.97 -7.62 -12.06
N ALA A 390 -28.67 -8.06 -10.84
CA ALA A 390 -29.71 -8.47 -9.92
C ALA A 390 -30.61 -7.23 -9.79
N ASP A 391 -31.79 -7.33 -10.39
CA ASP A 391 -32.88 -6.41 -10.18
C ASP A 391 -33.00 -6.24 -8.67
N ALA A 392 -32.88 -5.01 -8.18
CA ALA A 392 -33.03 -4.65 -6.77
C ALA A 392 -34.51 -4.75 -6.38
N GLY A 393 -35.04 -5.98 -6.48
CA GLY A 393 -36.43 -6.38 -6.29
C GLY A 393 -36.58 -7.88 -6.04
N GLY A 394 -35.50 -8.57 -5.65
CA GLY A 394 -35.56 -9.92 -5.09
C GLY A 394 -35.74 -9.85 -3.58
N ASP A 395 -36.49 -10.81 -3.03
CA ASP A 395 -36.78 -11.01 -1.60
C ASP A 395 -35.57 -10.65 -0.73
N VAL A 396 -35.61 -9.49 -0.06
CA VAL A 396 -34.48 -8.98 0.71
C VAL A 396 -34.50 -9.70 2.06
N ASP A 397 -33.46 -10.51 2.32
CA ASP A 397 -33.37 -11.25 3.58
C ASP A 397 -32.90 -10.32 4.72
N GLY A 398 -33.80 -10.07 5.67
CA GLY A 398 -33.54 -9.23 6.83
C GLY A 398 -32.46 -9.78 7.77
N GLU A 399 -32.27 -11.10 7.81
CA GLU A 399 -31.21 -11.74 8.60
C GLU A 399 -29.83 -11.44 8.00
N ASP A 400 -29.69 -11.61 6.68
CA ASP A 400 -28.45 -11.29 5.97
C ASP A 400 -28.10 -9.80 6.07
N LEU A 401 -29.11 -8.92 5.98
CA LEU A 401 -28.91 -7.49 6.21
C LEU A 401 -28.44 -7.22 7.64
N PHE A 402 -29.01 -7.88 8.64
CA PHE A 402 -28.59 -7.73 10.02
C PHE A 402 -27.13 -8.18 10.21
N VAL A 403 -26.77 -9.36 9.70
CA VAL A 403 -25.42 -9.91 9.82
C VAL A 403 -24.40 -8.99 9.15
N SER A 404 -24.72 -8.46 7.97
CA SER A 404 -23.80 -7.65 7.17
C SER A 404 -23.63 -6.22 7.69
N ASN A 405 -24.64 -5.68 8.38
CA ASN A 405 -24.69 -4.24 8.72
C ASN A 405 -24.74 -3.97 10.23
N CYS A 406 -25.33 -4.86 11.02
CA CYS A 406 -25.66 -4.58 12.42
C CYS A 406 -24.90 -5.49 13.42
N ALA A 407 -24.54 -6.71 13.02
CA ALA A 407 -23.97 -7.72 13.90
C ALA A 407 -22.59 -7.37 14.48
N SER A 408 -21.86 -6.43 13.86
CA SER A 408 -20.59 -5.91 14.41
C SER A 408 -20.79 -5.08 15.69
N CYS A 409 -21.99 -4.53 15.90
CA CYS A 409 -22.30 -3.64 17.01
C CYS A 409 -23.38 -4.19 17.94
N HIS A 410 -24.25 -5.08 17.45
CA HIS A 410 -25.37 -5.63 18.19
C HIS A 410 -25.33 -7.16 18.21
N SER A 411 -25.56 -7.75 19.38
CA SER A 411 -25.85 -9.18 19.48
C SER A 411 -27.35 -9.43 19.23
N THR A 412 -27.69 -10.61 18.70
CA THR A 412 -29.08 -11.08 18.66
C THR A 412 -29.59 -11.56 20.03
N GLY A 413 -28.69 -11.70 21.01
CA GLY A 413 -28.98 -12.06 22.39
C GLY A 413 -29.11 -10.84 23.32
N ASP A 414 -28.99 -11.06 24.63
CA ASP A 414 -28.96 -9.97 25.63
C ASP A 414 -27.56 -9.35 25.81
N ASP A 415 -26.54 -9.93 25.17
CA ASP A 415 -25.15 -9.51 25.32
C ASP A 415 -24.90 -8.12 24.74
N THR A 416 -24.10 -7.34 25.48
CA THR A 416 -23.66 -6.00 25.06
C THR A 416 -22.36 -6.10 24.26
N VAL A 417 -22.31 -5.46 23.09
CA VAL A 417 -21.12 -5.40 22.23
C VAL A 417 -20.63 -3.95 22.13
N VAL A 418 -21.10 -3.19 21.14
CA VAL A 418 -20.95 -1.73 21.06
C VAL A 418 -22.28 -1.05 21.39
N GLY A 419 -23.37 -1.64 20.89
CA GLY A 419 -24.75 -1.31 21.22
C GLY A 419 -25.40 -2.36 22.13
N PRO A 420 -26.67 -2.12 22.53
CA PRO A 420 -27.43 -3.05 23.37
C PRO A 420 -27.73 -4.37 22.64
N GLY A 421 -27.88 -5.45 23.42
CA GLY A 421 -28.39 -6.73 22.93
C GLY A 421 -29.84 -6.63 22.46
N LEU A 422 -30.16 -7.33 21.37
CA LEU A 422 -31.43 -7.21 20.65
C LEU A 422 -32.42 -8.35 20.91
N ALA A 423 -32.15 -9.24 21.87
CA ALA A 423 -33.13 -10.25 22.29
C ALA A 423 -34.47 -9.60 22.67
N GLY A 424 -35.56 -10.08 22.07
CA GLY A 424 -36.91 -9.57 22.30
C GLY A 424 -37.12 -8.11 21.89
N ILE A 425 -36.26 -7.53 21.03
CA ILE A 425 -36.36 -6.11 20.65
C ILE A 425 -37.72 -5.76 20.03
N GLY A 426 -38.31 -6.67 19.25
CA GLY A 426 -39.65 -6.48 18.69
C GLY A 426 -40.73 -6.26 19.75
N ASP A 427 -40.61 -6.88 20.92
CA ASP A 427 -41.55 -6.75 22.02
C ASP A 427 -41.26 -5.49 22.87
N ARG A 428 -39.98 -5.13 23.03
CA ARG A 428 -39.57 -3.97 23.85
C ARG A 428 -39.73 -2.64 23.13
N ALA A 429 -39.43 -2.59 21.82
CA ALA A 429 -39.39 -1.38 21.01
C ALA A 429 -40.70 -0.57 21.06
N GLY A 430 -41.85 -1.24 20.94
CA GLY A 430 -43.17 -0.59 20.91
C GLY A 430 -43.63 0.04 22.23
N SER A 431 -42.83 -0.03 23.28
CA SER A 431 -43.11 0.59 24.58
C SER A 431 -42.14 1.73 24.95
N ARG A 432 -41.14 1.99 24.09
CA ARG A 432 -40.05 2.94 24.38
C ARG A 432 -40.48 4.40 24.21
N VAL A 433 -41.35 4.67 23.24
CA VAL A 433 -41.82 6.01 22.92
C VAL A 433 -43.35 6.01 22.90
N ALA A 434 -43.96 6.90 23.67
CA ALA A 434 -45.40 7.00 23.76
C ALA A 434 -46.01 7.36 22.39
N GLY A 435 -46.86 6.48 21.86
CA GLY A 435 -47.55 6.68 20.58
C GLY A 435 -46.84 6.10 19.35
N GLN A 436 -45.68 5.45 19.52
CA GLN A 436 -45.03 4.67 18.46
C GLN A 436 -45.18 3.18 18.72
N ASP A 437 -45.37 2.40 17.65
CA ASP A 437 -45.28 0.96 17.69
C ASP A 437 -43.84 0.50 17.41
N ALA A 438 -43.59 -0.81 17.55
CA ALA A 438 -42.25 -1.37 17.38
C ALA A 438 -41.68 -1.13 15.98
N THR A 439 -42.53 -1.14 14.93
CA THR A 439 -42.10 -0.96 13.54
C THR A 439 -41.64 0.48 13.31
N MET A 440 -42.43 1.46 13.77
CA MET A 440 -42.06 2.88 13.66
C MET A 440 -40.79 3.19 14.44
N TYR A 441 -40.70 2.70 15.68
CA TYR A 441 -39.51 2.91 16.52
C TYR A 441 -38.26 2.34 15.86
N LEU A 442 -38.30 1.09 15.38
CA LEU A 442 -37.15 0.45 14.76
C LEU A 442 -36.74 1.11 13.44
N LYS A 443 -37.71 1.49 12.59
CA LYS A 443 -37.40 2.23 11.36
C LYS A 443 -36.70 3.56 11.66
N GLU A 444 -37.24 4.33 12.61
CA GLU A 444 -36.66 5.62 12.98
C GLU A 444 -35.31 5.46 13.68
N SER A 445 -35.10 4.44 14.53
CA SER A 445 -33.77 4.11 15.08
C SER A 445 -32.74 3.74 14.00
N LEU A 446 -33.15 3.20 12.86
CA LEU A 446 -32.26 2.89 11.74
C LEU A 446 -31.97 4.12 10.87
N THR A 447 -32.98 4.96 10.60
CA THR A 447 -32.85 6.12 9.70
C THR A 447 -32.47 7.42 10.39
N ASP A 448 -32.65 7.50 11.71
CA ASP A 448 -32.22 8.60 12.58
C ASP A 448 -31.78 8.05 13.94
N PRO A 449 -30.62 7.37 14.00
CA PRO A 449 -30.13 6.73 15.23
C PRO A 449 -29.91 7.71 16.39
N GLY A 450 -29.78 9.01 16.11
CA GLY A 450 -29.66 10.06 17.13
C GLY A 450 -30.97 10.36 17.86
N ALA A 451 -32.12 9.99 17.29
CA ALA A 451 -33.43 10.24 17.89
C ALA A 451 -33.64 9.45 19.19
N PHE A 452 -33.12 8.22 19.26
CA PHE A 452 -33.37 7.28 20.35
C PHE A 452 -32.09 6.60 20.87
N VAL A 453 -31.27 7.36 21.60
CA VAL A 453 -30.09 6.80 22.27
C VAL A 453 -30.49 6.09 23.55
N VAL A 454 -30.08 4.83 23.71
CA VAL A 454 -30.36 4.05 24.91
C VAL A 454 -29.44 4.49 26.06
N ASP A 455 -30.02 4.72 27.24
CA ASP A 455 -29.27 5.06 28.45
C ASP A 455 -28.11 4.07 28.69
N GLY A 456 -26.90 4.61 28.86
CA GLY A 456 -25.68 3.82 29.07
C GLY A 456 -24.91 3.48 27.79
N PHE A 457 -25.37 3.88 26.61
CA PHE A 457 -24.68 3.63 25.33
C PHE A 457 -24.25 4.93 24.63
N PRO A 458 -23.11 4.93 23.91
CA PRO A 458 -22.67 6.08 23.13
C PRO A 458 -23.48 6.21 21.82
N ALA A 459 -23.67 7.46 21.36
CA ALA A 459 -24.40 7.76 20.11
C ALA A 459 -23.51 7.52 18.87
N VAL A 460 -23.17 6.25 18.61
CA VAL A 460 -22.22 5.84 17.55
C VAL A 460 -22.87 4.99 16.45
N MET A 461 -24.18 4.72 16.54
CA MET A 461 -24.90 3.95 15.53
C MET A 461 -24.95 4.73 14.20
N PRO A 462 -24.49 4.16 13.07
CA PRO A 462 -24.57 4.79 11.76
C PRO A 462 -26.01 4.96 11.27
N GLU A 463 -26.23 5.91 10.37
CA GLU A 463 -27.53 6.11 9.71
C GLU A 463 -27.68 5.17 8.52
N TRP A 464 -28.76 4.38 8.51
CA TRP A 464 -28.98 3.28 7.57
C TRP A 464 -30.02 3.60 6.49
N GLY A 465 -30.49 4.86 6.36
CA GLY A 465 -31.46 5.23 5.33
C GLY A 465 -31.00 4.94 3.90
N HIS A 466 -29.69 4.84 3.69
CA HIS A 466 -29.06 4.48 2.43
C HIS A 466 -29.33 3.03 1.97
N LEU A 467 -29.81 2.14 2.84
CA LEU A 467 -30.17 0.75 2.47
C LEU A 467 -31.42 0.68 1.58
N GLY A 468 -32.21 1.75 1.50
CA GLY A 468 -33.47 1.78 0.78
C GLY A 468 -34.64 1.22 1.60
N VAL A 469 -35.86 1.55 1.16
CA VAL A 469 -37.09 1.30 1.93
C VAL A 469 -37.33 -0.20 2.14
N ASP A 470 -37.17 -1.01 1.09
CA ASP A 470 -37.44 -2.45 1.15
C ASP A 470 -36.46 -3.19 2.07
N SER A 471 -35.17 -2.82 2.03
CA SER A 471 -34.14 -3.36 2.92
C SER A 471 -34.38 -2.99 4.38
N ILE A 472 -34.79 -1.74 4.64
CA ILE A 472 -35.15 -1.29 5.98
C ILE A 472 -36.37 -2.06 6.49
N GLU A 473 -37.35 -2.34 5.63
CA GLU A 473 -38.52 -3.15 6.00
C GLU A 473 -38.15 -4.60 6.34
N ALA A 474 -37.37 -5.25 5.48
CA ALA A 474 -36.88 -6.60 5.72
C ALA A 474 -36.08 -6.71 7.02
N LEU A 475 -35.15 -5.77 7.26
CA LEU A 475 -34.35 -5.72 8.48
C LEU A 475 -35.23 -5.53 9.72
N VAL A 476 -36.21 -4.62 9.68
CA VAL A 476 -37.14 -4.40 10.79
C VAL A 476 -37.99 -5.65 11.07
N ASP A 477 -38.46 -6.34 10.04
CA ASP A 477 -39.22 -7.56 10.21
C ASP A 477 -38.37 -8.69 10.81
N TYR A 478 -37.12 -8.84 10.39
CA TYR A 478 -36.18 -9.77 11.02
C TYR A 478 -35.93 -9.40 12.49
N LEU A 479 -35.64 -8.13 12.80
CA LEU A 479 -35.43 -7.67 14.18
C LEU A 479 -36.62 -7.99 15.10
N LYS A 480 -37.85 -7.94 14.57
CA LYS A 480 -39.06 -8.30 15.31
C LYS A 480 -39.18 -9.81 15.61
N THR A 481 -38.45 -10.66 14.90
CA THR A 481 -38.40 -12.11 15.15
C THR A 481 -37.44 -12.50 16.28
N LEU A 482 -36.49 -11.62 16.65
CA LEU A 482 -35.51 -11.88 17.71
C LEU A 482 -36.21 -12.00 19.07
N LYS A 483 -35.91 -13.06 19.81
CA LYS A 483 -36.58 -13.42 21.07
C LYS A 483 -35.67 -13.34 22.28
#